data_AF-A0A1C6LWR0-F1
#
_entry.id   AF-A0A1C6LWR0-F1
#
_cell.length_a   1.000
_cell.length_b   1.000
_cell.length_c   1.000
_cell.angle_alpha   90.00
_cell.angle_beta   90.00
_cell.angle_gamma   90.00
#
_symmetry.space_group_name_H-M   'P 1'
#
loop_
_entity.id
_entity.type
_entity.pdbx_description
1 polymer ?
#
loop_
_entity_poly.entity_id
_entity_poly.type
_entity_poly.pdbx_seq_one_letter_code
_entity_poly.pdbx_strand_id
1 'polypeptide(L)'
;MRIRVSAAVVTGALAVSALAVPAAQAAPAADPVKLSNIKVNGGKDVVVGTTAKKTFTITFTASHSSNVYPDANISVWRGSNADAPAGIETPTEWSTGADACKETSATTSTCKATFVLDPYFLGNADAATWKTDVLVQANEGNSQVESTNIKSWRLQRLSKLTVNAAPEPIKKGKTLTVTGALTRANWDTE
;
A
#
# COMPACT_ATOMS: atom_id res chain seq x y z
N MET A 1 67.52 27.75 -75.39
CA MET A 1 67.84 28.22 -74.01
C MET A 1 66.86 29.31 -73.63
N ARG A 2 65.88 29.00 -72.78
CA ARG A 2 65.16 29.90 -71.85
C ARG A 2 64.12 29.09 -71.07
N ILE A 3 64.38 29.00 -69.77
CA ILE A 3 63.65 28.34 -68.67
C ILE A 3 62.31 29.02 -68.40
N ARG A 4 61.27 28.28 -67.98
CA ARG A 4 60.40 28.62 -66.81
C ARG A 4 59.77 27.36 -66.19
N VAL A 5 60.08 27.14 -64.92
CA VAL A 5 59.46 26.19 -63.98
C VAL A 5 58.25 26.88 -63.34
N SER A 6 57.13 26.16 -63.21
CA SER A 6 56.03 26.55 -62.32
C SER A 6 55.54 25.29 -61.59
N ALA A 7 55.98 25.11 -60.34
CA ALA A 7 55.42 24.11 -59.43
C ALA A 7 54.19 24.72 -58.75
N ALA A 8 53.00 24.16 -58.98
CA ALA A 8 51.79 24.55 -58.27
C ALA A 8 51.70 23.76 -56.97
N VAL A 9 51.85 24.46 -55.83
CA VAL A 9 51.52 23.94 -54.51
C VAL A 9 50.00 24.02 -54.36
N VAL A 10 49.31 22.88 -54.34
CA VAL A 10 47.88 22.83 -54.00
C VAL A 10 47.76 22.41 -52.54
N THR A 11 47.44 23.39 -51.70
CA THR A 11 47.08 23.22 -50.30
C THR A 11 45.66 22.67 -50.23
N GLY A 12 45.50 21.39 -49.86
CA GLY A 12 44.19 20.77 -49.67
C GLY A 12 43.53 21.24 -48.38
N ALA A 13 42.33 21.81 -48.47
CA ALA A 13 41.51 22.21 -47.34
C ALA A 13 40.90 20.98 -46.64
N LEU A 14 41.11 20.84 -45.32
CA LEU A 14 40.42 19.88 -44.47
C LEU A 14 38.97 20.34 -44.26
N ALA A 15 38.03 19.71 -44.96
CA ALA A 15 36.61 19.88 -44.68
C ALA A 15 36.23 19.07 -43.42
N VAL A 16 36.05 19.74 -42.29
CA VAL A 16 35.48 19.14 -41.08
C VAL A 16 33.98 18.96 -41.31
N SER A 17 33.56 17.75 -41.61
CA SER A 17 32.15 17.38 -41.64
C SER A 17 31.61 17.41 -40.20
N ALA A 18 30.93 18.50 -39.83
CA ALA A 18 30.18 18.56 -38.58
C ALA A 18 28.97 17.63 -38.68
N LEU A 19 29.09 16.43 -38.11
CA LEU A 19 27.95 15.53 -37.88
C LEU A 19 27.01 16.20 -36.88
N ALA A 20 25.97 16.85 -37.39
CA ALA A 20 24.83 17.27 -36.58
C ALA A 20 24.02 16.03 -36.21
N VAL A 21 24.47 15.31 -35.17
CA VAL A 21 23.66 14.27 -34.54
C VAL A 21 22.52 14.99 -33.80
N PRO A 22 21.24 14.65 -34.03
CA PRO A 22 20.18 15.13 -33.17
C PRO A 22 20.53 14.71 -31.73
N ALA A 23 20.65 15.67 -30.82
CA ALA A 23 20.68 15.35 -29.41
C ALA A 23 19.33 14.68 -29.10
N ALA A 24 19.34 13.38 -28.85
CA ALA A 24 18.19 12.68 -28.30
C ALA A 24 17.91 13.29 -26.92
N GLN A 25 17.03 14.29 -26.88
CA GLN A 25 16.54 14.84 -25.63
C GLN A 25 15.71 13.73 -24.99
N ALA A 26 16.23 13.15 -23.91
CA ALA A 26 15.42 12.28 -23.06
C ALA A 26 14.18 13.08 -22.65
N ALA A 27 13.00 12.51 -22.89
CA ALA A 27 11.76 13.10 -22.41
C ALA A 27 11.91 13.34 -20.89
N PRO A 28 11.39 14.46 -20.35
CA PRO A 28 11.39 14.68 -18.91
C PRO A 28 10.80 13.44 -18.22
N ALA A 29 11.46 12.97 -17.16
CA ALA A 29 10.99 11.84 -16.38
C ALA A 29 9.53 12.09 -15.96
N ALA A 30 8.65 11.13 -16.19
CA ALA A 30 7.24 11.24 -15.82
C ALA A 30 7.12 11.54 -14.32
N ASP A 31 6.15 12.37 -13.94
CA ASP A 31 5.89 12.66 -12.53
C ASP A 31 5.61 11.35 -11.77
N PRO A 32 6.13 11.15 -10.56
CA PRO A 32 5.82 9.95 -9.79
C PRO A 32 4.38 10.00 -9.27
N VAL A 33 3.71 8.84 -9.24
CA VAL A 33 2.42 8.69 -8.53
C VAL A 33 2.64 8.97 -7.03
N LYS A 34 1.82 9.82 -6.44
CA LYS A 34 1.91 10.20 -5.02
C LYS A 34 0.75 9.61 -4.24
N LEU A 35 1.06 9.02 -3.09
CA LEU A 35 0.07 8.45 -2.17
C LEU A 35 -0.11 9.33 -0.94
N SER A 36 -1.35 9.49 -0.48
CA SER A 36 -1.70 10.28 0.71
C SER A 36 -2.99 9.77 1.37
N ASN A 37 -3.35 10.33 2.52
CA ASN A 37 -4.61 10.01 3.24
C ASN A 37 -4.84 8.52 3.51
N ILE A 38 -3.76 7.77 3.76
CA ILE A 38 -3.81 6.32 3.92
C ILE A 38 -4.47 5.97 5.25
N LYS A 39 -5.58 5.23 5.18
CA LYS A 39 -6.35 4.76 6.32
C LYS A 39 -6.61 3.27 6.18
N VAL A 40 -6.34 2.53 7.24
CA VAL A 40 -6.76 1.14 7.40
C VAL A 40 -7.84 1.12 8.47
N ASN A 41 -8.99 0.51 8.15
CA ASN A 41 -10.15 0.39 9.05
C ASN A 41 -10.55 1.73 9.70
N GLY A 42 -10.57 2.80 8.90
CA GLY A 42 -10.87 4.16 9.39
C GLY A 42 -9.86 4.71 10.41
N GLY A 43 -8.65 4.14 10.48
CA GLY A 43 -7.60 4.49 11.43
C GLY A 43 -7.64 3.71 12.75
N LYS A 44 -8.52 2.72 12.87
CA LYS A 44 -8.66 1.88 14.07
C LYS A 44 -7.98 0.54 13.88
N ASP A 45 -7.53 -0.07 14.98
CA ASP A 45 -7.07 -1.46 14.95
C ASP A 45 -8.21 -2.39 14.46
N VAL A 46 -7.85 -3.45 13.75
CA VAL A 46 -8.82 -4.47 13.31
C VAL A 46 -8.94 -5.48 14.43
N VAL A 47 -10.11 -5.57 15.04
CA VAL A 47 -10.38 -6.48 16.17
C VAL A 47 -11.30 -7.59 15.70
N VAL A 48 -10.89 -8.84 15.90
CA VAL A 48 -11.60 -10.04 15.41
C VAL A 48 -11.91 -10.97 16.59
N GLY A 49 -13.15 -11.47 16.63
CA GLY A 49 -13.62 -12.47 17.59
C GLY A 49 -13.40 -13.90 17.06
N THR A 50 -14.04 -14.90 17.67
CA THR A 50 -13.89 -16.31 17.26
C THR A 50 -14.96 -16.78 16.27
N THR A 51 -16.09 -16.07 16.17
CA THR A 51 -17.25 -16.55 15.40
C THR A 51 -17.55 -15.72 14.14
N ALA A 52 -17.56 -14.39 14.26
CA ALA A 52 -18.02 -13.51 13.19
C ALA A 52 -16.86 -13.10 12.27
N LYS A 53 -17.07 -13.23 10.95
CA LYS A 53 -16.18 -12.65 9.95
C LYS A 53 -16.06 -11.14 10.15
N LYS A 54 -14.85 -10.60 9.99
CA LYS A 54 -14.57 -9.18 10.13
C LYS A 54 -14.27 -8.55 8.78
N THR A 55 -15.14 -7.65 8.36
CA THR A 55 -14.86 -6.77 7.22
C THR A 55 -14.11 -5.52 7.69
N PHE A 56 -13.10 -5.12 6.94
CA PHE A 56 -12.43 -3.82 7.07
C PHE A 56 -12.02 -3.29 5.70
N THR A 57 -11.70 -2.01 5.63
CA THR A 57 -11.31 -1.35 4.38
C THR A 57 -9.94 -0.71 4.49
N ILE A 58 -9.26 -0.64 3.35
CA ILE A 58 -8.07 0.18 3.16
C ILE A 58 -8.43 1.26 2.16
N THR A 59 -8.15 2.51 2.48
CA THR A 59 -8.42 3.66 1.61
C THR A 59 -7.22 4.57 1.55
N PHE A 60 -6.91 5.10 0.38
CA PHE A 60 -5.87 6.13 0.20
C PHE A 60 -6.19 7.00 -1.02
N THR A 61 -5.57 8.17 -1.08
CA THR A 61 -5.63 9.06 -2.25
C THR A 61 -4.35 8.86 -3.06
N ALA A 62 -4.51 8.63 -4.36
CA ALA A 62 -3.42 8.60 -5.32
C ALA A 62 -3.53 9.82 -6.27
N SER A 63 -2.40 10.44 -6.59
CA SER A 63 -2.36 11.58 -7.51
C SER A 63 -1.22 11.50 -8.52
N HIS A 64 -1.52 11.93 -9.74
CA HIS A 64 -0.60 12.00 -10.86
C HIS A 64 -1.15 12.98 -11.91
N SER A 65 -0.29 13.61 -12.71
CA SER A 65 -0.67 14.63 -13.68
C SER A 65 -1.60 14.10 -14.78
N SER A 66 -1.46 12.83 -15.15
CA SER A 66 -2.36 12.13 -16.08
C SER A 66 -3.53 11.39 -15.41
N ASN A 67 -3.79 11.64 -14.13
CA ASN A 67 -4.61 10.78 -13.27
C ASN A 67 -4.01 9.37 -13.04
N VAL A 68 -4.76 8.54 -12.32
CA VAL A 68 -4.38 7.22 -11.82
C VAL A 68 -5.14 6.16 -12.60
N TYR A 69 -4.46 5.06 -12.95
CA TYR A 69 -5.09 3.92 -13.58
C TYR A 69 -6.13 3.30 -12.60
N PRO A 70 -7.32 2.89 -13.07
CA PRO A 70 -8.38 2.40 -12.18
C PRO A 70 -7.99 1.19 -11.33
N ASP A 71 -7.11 0.34 -11.86
CA ASP A 71 -6.65 -0.85 -11.14
C ASP A 71 -5.45 -0.55 -10.24
N ALA A 72 -5.46 -1.12 -9.03
CA ALA A 72 -4.35 -1.06 -8.09
C ALA A 72 -4.20 -2.37 -7.32
N ASN A 73 -3.01 -2.96 -7.35
CA ASN A 73 -2.73 -4.11 -6.51
C ASN A 73 -2.66 -3.62 -5.06
N ILE A 74 -3.52 -4.17 -4.21
CA ILE A 74 -3.54 -3.86 -2.78
C ILE A 74 -3.57 -5.18 -2.04
N SER A 75 -2.57 -5.43 -1.21
CA SER A 75 -2.51 -6.60 -0.34
C SER A 75 -2.08 -6.19 1.06
N VAL A 76 -2.22 -7.10 2.02
CA VAL A 76 -1.62 -6.91 3.34
C VAL A 76 -0.83 -8.13 3.72
N TRP A 77 0.28 -7.89 4.41
CA TRP A 77 1.15 -8.96 4.86
C TRP A 77 1.66 -8.71 6.27
N ARG A 78 2.09 -9.77 6.94
CA ARG A 78 2.77 -9.72 8.24
C ARG A 78 4.10 -10.48 8.19
N GLY A 79 4.99 -10.12 9.11
CA GLY A 79 6.34 -10.68 9.18
C GLY A 79 7.42 -9.63 8.98
N SER A 80 8.67 -10.08 8.93
CA SER A 80 9.85 -9.22 8.75
C SER A 80 10.22 -8.99 7.28
N ASN A 81 9.93 -9.96 6.40
CA ASN A 81 10.27 -9.92 4.98
C ASN A 81 9.00 -9.97 4.12
N ALA A 82 8.87 -9.04 3.16
CA ALA A 82 7.74 -9.01 2.22
C ALA A 82 7.83 -10.14 1.18
N ASP A 83 9.04 -10.58 0.83
CA ASP A 83 9.27 -11.67 -0.13
C ASP A 83 9.00 -13.06 0.47
N ALA A 84 8.94 -13.13 1.80
CA ALA A 84 8.65 -14.34 2.56
C ALA A 84 7.73 -13.99 3.75
N PRO A 85 6.48 -13.59 3.46
CA PRO A 85 5.58 -13.12 4.50
C PRO A 85 5.15 -14.28 5.39
N ALA A 86 4.99 -14.01 6.69
CA ALA A 86 4.47 -14.97 7.65
C ALA A 86 2.94 -15.14 7.54
N GLY A 87 2.28 -14.22 6.84
CA GLY A 87 0.86 -14.26 6.48
C GLY A 87 0.57 -13.17 5.43
N ILE A 88 -0.36 -13.45 4.52
CA ILE A 88 -0.79 -12.54 3.45
C ILE A 88 -2.30 -12.63 3.31
N GLU A 89 -2.94 -11.49 3.08
CA GLU A 89 -4.37 -11.41 2.79
C GLU A 89 -4.60 -10.51 1.57
N THR A 90 -5.62 -10.85 0.78
CA THR A 90 -6.02 -10.11 -0.41
C THR A 90 -7.47 -9.62 -0.29
N PRO A 91 -7.84 -8.56 -1.01
CA PRO A 91 -9.20 -8.06 -1.00
C PRO A 91 -10.22 -9.09 -1.52
N THR A 92 -11.48 -8.90 -1.16
CA THR A 92 -12.60 -9.81 -1.49
C THR A 92 -13.01 -9.75 -2.96
N GLU A 93 -12.75 -8.63 -3.65
CA GLU A 93 -13.02 -8.53 -5.09
C GLU A 93 -11.84 -9.13 -5.87
N TRP A 94 -12.15 -10.15 -6.69
CA TRP A 94 -11.20 -10.97 -7.41
C TRP A 94 -10.35 -10.13 -8.36
N SER A 95 -9.04 -10.43 -8.45
CA SER A 95 -7.98 -9.67 -9.11
C SER A 95 -7.58 -8.44 -8.30
N THR A 96 -6.45 -8.54 -7.61
CA THR A 96 -5.56 -7.46 -7.11
C THR A 96 -6.02 -6.00 -7.35
N GLY A 97 -7.19 -5.62 -6.85
CA GLY A 97 -7.83 -4.30 -6.97
C GLY A 97 -8.19 -3.81 -8.39
N ALA A 98 -8.89 -4.62 -9.19
CA ALA A 98 -9.61 -4.10 -10.36
C ALA A 98 -10.61 -2.99 -9.95
N ASP A 99 -10.63 -1.88 -10.69
CA ASP A 99 -11.45 -0.68 -10.39
C ASP A 99 -11.32 -0.13 -8.95
N ALA A 100 -10.21 -0.44 -8.26
CA ALA A 100 -9.99 -0.02 -6.88
C ALA A 100 -9.90 1.50 -6.74
N CYS A 101 -9.38 2.19 -7.76
CA CYS A 101 -9.14 3.63 -7.80
C CYS A 101 -10.23 4.34 -8.59
N LYS A 102 -11.08 5.08 -7.87
CA LYS A 102 -12.13 5.90 -8.47
C LYS A 102 -11.66 7.34 -8.63
N GLU A 103 -11.79 7.87 -9.84
CA GLU A 103 -11.49 9.27 -10.14
C GLU A 103 -12.29 10.22 -9.24
N THR A 104 -11.59 11.20 -8.66
CA THR A 104 -12.20 12.31 -7.91
C THR A 104 -11.89 13.67 -8.54
N SER A 105 -10.84 13.78 -9.36
CA SER A 105 -10.52 14.94 -10.20
C SER A 105 -9.59 14.52 -11.34
N ALA A 106 -9.31 15.45 -12.26
CA ALA A 106 -8.42 15.23 -13.40
C ALA A 106 -7.02 14.71 -13.03
N THR A 107 -6.54 14.91 -11.80
CA THR A 107 -5.21 14.49 -11.35
C THR A 107 -5.23 13.60 -10.09
N THR A 108 -6.41 13.20 -9.62
CA THR A 108 -6.54 12.48 -8.34
C THR A 108 -7.60 11.41 -8.40
N SER A 109 -7.29 10.27 -7.80
CA SER A 109 -8.23 9.18 -7.55
C SER A 109 -8.22 8.77 -6.09
N THR A 110 -9.37 8.31 -5.59
CA THR A 110 -9.49 7.67 -4.29
C THR A 110 -9.54 6.16 -4.49
N CYS A 111 -8.56 5.47 -3.92
CA CYS A 111 -8.45 4.02 -4.01
C CYS A 111 -9.02 3.37 -2.74
N LYS A 112 -9.76 2.28 -2.92
CA LYS A 112 -10.39 1.52 -1.83
C LYS A 112 -10.32 0.02 -2.10
N ALA A 113 -9.87 -0.72 -1.10
CA ALA A 113 -9.96 -2.18 -1.05
C ALA A 113 -10.76 -2.63 0.17
N THR A 114 -11.56 -3.68 0.01
CA THR A 114 -12.34 -4.31 1.09
C THR A 114 -11.78 -5.69 1.37
N PHE A 115 -11.49 -5.96 2.64
CA PHE A 115 -10.97 -7.22 3.14
C PHE A 115 -11.98 -7.88 4.07
N VAL A 116 -12.01 -9.21 4.06
CA VAL A 116 -12.82 -10.02 4.97
C VAL A 116 -11.91 -11.02 5.64
N LEU A 117 -11.71 -10.86 6.95
CA LEU A 117 -11.01 -11.84 7.78
C LEU A 117 -12.02 -12.83 8.33
N ASP A 118 -11.80 -14.11 8.07
CA ASP A 118 -12.57 -15.19 8.66
C ASP A 118 -11.78 -15.76 9.86
N PRO A 119 -12.31 -15.70 11.10
CA PRO A 119 -11.65 -16.27 12.27
C PRO A 119 -11.22 -17.72 12.09
N TYR A 120 -11.92 -18.48 11.23
CA TYR A 120 -11.61 -19.89 10.95
C TYR A 120 -10.22 -20.09 10.33
N PHE A 121 -9.68 -19.09 9.62
CA PHE A 121 -8.35 -19.16 8.99
C PHE A 121 -7.27 -18.43 9.78
N LEU A 122 -7.60 -17.87 10.95
CA LEU A 122 -6.64 -17.17 11.78
C LEU A 122 -6.06 -18.11 12.84
N GLY A 123 -4.78 -17.94 13.15
CA GLY A 123 -4.15 -18.42 14.37
C GLY A 123 -3.76 -17.24 15.27
N ASN A 124 -3.50 -17.48 16.55
CA ASN A 124 -3.16 -16.39 17.48
C ASN A 124 -1.95 -15.57 17.05
N ALA A 125 -1.04 -16.16 16.27
CA ALA A 125 0.11 -15.48 15.68
C ALA A 125 -0.28 -14.40 14.64
N ASP A 126 -1.48 -14.45 14.08
CA ASP A 126 -2.01 -13.42 13.18
C ASP A 126 -2.36 -12.12 13.91
N ALA A 127 -2.53 -12.17 15.24
CA ALA A 127 -2.70 -11.00 16.08
C ALA A 127 -1.39 -10.21 16.23
N ALA A 128 -0.97 -9.59 15.14
CA ALA A 128 0.33 -8.96 14.95
C ALA A 128 0.19 -7.58 14.27
N THR A 129 1.35 -6.98 14.00
CA THR A 129 1.44 -5.82 13.11
C THR A 129 1.46 -6.31 11.66
N TRP A 130 0.51 -5.81 10.89
CA TRP A 130 0.38 -6.01 9.45
C TRP A 130 0.81 -4.74 8.71
N LYS A 131 1.20 -4.90 7.45
CA LYS A 131 1.66 -3.85 6.54
C LYS A 131 0.80 -3.89 5.29
N THR A 132 0.55 -2.71 4.73
CA THR A 132 -0.18 -2.55 3.48
C THR A 132 0.80 -2.42 2.33
N ASP A 133 0.72 -3.36 1.40
CA ASP A 133 1.48 -3.39 0.16
C ASP A 133 0.60 -2.91 -0.99
N VAL A 134 1.16 -2.06 -1.85
CA VAL A 134 0.48 -1.54 -3.03
C VAL A 134 1.36 -1.45 -4.27
N LEU A 135 0.72 -1.64 -5.43
CA LEU A 135 1.20 -1.19 -6.73
C LEU A 135 0.10 -0.34 -7.37
N VAL A 136 0.40 0.93 -7.64
CA VAL A 136 -0.52 1.90 -8.24
C VAL A 136 0.16 2.53 -9.45
N GLN A 137 -0.55 2.59 -10.58
CA GLN A 137 -0.02 3.10 -11.84
C GLN A 137 -0.66 4.44 -12.20
N ALA A 138 0.10 5.30 -12.88
CA ALA A 138 -0.46 6.43 -13.61
C ALA A 138 -1.30 5.92 -14.80
N ASN A 139 -2.30 6.69 -15.19
CA ASN A 139 -3.11 6.34 -16.36
C ASN A 139 -2.31 6.41 -17.68
N GLU A 140 -1.29 7.28 -17.72
CA GLU A 140 -0.39 7.45 -18.86
C GLU A 140 1.07 7.60 -18.39
N GLY A 141 2.04 7.38 -19.28
CA GLY A 141 3.43 7.76 -19.04
C GLY A 141 4.31 6.74 -18.29
N ASN A 142 3.89 5.49 -18.15
CA ASN A 142 4.66 4.39 -17.53
C ASN A 142 5.20 4.69 -16.12
N SER A 143 4.54 5.59 -15.39
CA SER A 143 4.85 5.94 -14.01
C SER A 143 4.05 5.05 -13.06
N GLN A 144 4.72 4.51 -12.05
CA GLN A 144 4.07 3.71 -11.01
C GLN A 144 4.73 3.93 -9.65
N VAL A 145 3.97 3.64 -8.60
CA VAL A 145 4.48 3.52 -7.24
C VAL A 145 4.23 2.11 -6.75
N GLU A 146 5.30 1.45 -6.31
CA GLU A 146 5.27 0.16 -5.66
C GLU A 146 5.87 0.31 -4.26
N SER A 147 5.15 -0.17 -3.25
CA SER A 147 5.61 -0.09 -1.88
C SER A 147 5.01 -1.20 -1.04
N THR A 148 5.88 -2.02 -0.46
CA THR A 148 5.50 -3.10 0.45
C THR A 148 5.01 -2.61 1.81
N ASN A 149 5.07 -1.32 2.11
CA ASN A 149 4.56 -0.77 3.37
C ASN A 149 4.20 0.71 3.27
N ILE A 150 3.02 1.01 2.76
CA ILE A 150 2.46 2.38 2.81
C ILE A 150 1.87 2.71 4.19
N LYS A 151 1.48 1.69 4.95
CA LYS A 151 0.92 1.83 6.30
C LYS A 151 1.03 0.53 7.08
N SER A 152 1.49 0.63 8.32
CA SER A 152 1.39 -0.46 9.30
C SER A 152 0.16 -0.29 10.19
N TRP A 153 -0.48 -1.40 10.55
CA TRP A 153 -1.71 -1.46 11.35
C TRP A 153 -1.73 -2.75 12.19
N ARG A 154 -2.62 -2.83 13.18
CA ARG A 154 -2.66 -3.99 14.10
C ARG A 154 -3.92 -4.81 13.89
N LEU A 155 -3.74 -6.12 13.80
CA LEU A 155 -4.79 -7.11 13.97
C LEU A 155 -4.78 -7.57 15.43
N GLN A 156 -5.93 -7.55 16.08
CA GLN A 156 -6.08 -7.84 17.50
C GLN A 156 -7.17 -8.88 17.73
N ARG A 157 -6.96 -9.68 18.78
CA ARG A 157 -7.97 -10.58 19.32
C ARG A 157 -8.94 -9.81 20.19
N LEU A 158 -10.24 -9.99 19.94
CA LEU A 158 -11.31 -9.39 20.73
C LEU A 158 -11.10 -9.73 22.21
N SER A 159 -11.07 -8.71 23.06
CA SER A 159 -11.01 -8.89 24.52
C SER A 159 -12.29 -8.38 25.16
N LYS A 160 -12.81 -9.11 26.14
CA LYS A 160 -14.04 -8.78 26.87
C LYS A 160 -13.75 -8.72 28.37
N LEU A 161 -14.16 -7.65 29.02
CA LEU A 161 -14.14 -7.51 30.47
C LEU A 161 -15.58 -7.65 30.99
N THR A 162 -15.81 -8.58 31.90
CA THR A 162 -17.04 -8.65 32.69
C THR A 162 -16.75 -8.22 34.11
N VAL A 163 -17.72 -7.55 34.74
CA VAL A 163 -17.67 -7.14 36.14
C VAL A 163 -19.04 -7.38 36.75
N ASN A 164 -19.05 -7.91 37.96
CA ASN A 164 -20.24 -8.13 38.76
C ASN A 164 -19.95 -7.74 40.21
N ALA A 165 -20.89 -7.05 40.85
CA ALA A 165 -20.79 -6.71 42.26
C ALA A 165 -21.94 -7.37 43.01
N ALA A 166 -21.66 -8.08 44.11
CA ALA A 166 -22.67 -8.79 44.87
C ALA A 166 -22.39 -8.72 46.39
N PRO A 167 -23.42 -8.75 47.25
CA PRO A 167 -24.85 -8.89 46.93
C PRO A 167 -25.55 -7.58 46.55
N GLU A 168 -26.61 -7.68 45.73
CA GLU A 168 -27.55 -6.59 45.42
C GLU A 168 -28.95 -6.93 45.99
N PRO A 169 -29.52 -6.12 46.91
CA PRO A 169 -29.00 -4.86 47.45
C PRO A 169 -27.96 -5.05 48.58
N ILE A 170 -26.94 -4.19 48.63
CA ILE A 170 -25.93 -4.19 49.70
C ILE A 170 -26.45 -3.44 50.94
N LYS A 171 -26.20 -3.99 52.12
CA LYS A 171 -26.53 -3.35 53.40
C LYS A 171 -25.35 -2.51 53.90
N LYS A 172 -25.64 -1.38 54.54
CA LYS A 172 -24.62 -0.50 55.16
C LYS A 172 -23.71 -1.31 56.10
N GLY A 173 -22.40 -1.11 55.96
CA GLY A 173 -21.38 -1.77 56.78
C GLY A 173 -21.14 -3.25 56.44
N LYS A 174 -21.68 -3.77 55.33
CA LYS A 174 -21.39 -5.12 54.84
C LYS A 174 -20.40 -5.09 53.68
N THR A 175 -19.66 -6.19 53.52
CA THR A 175 -18.71 -6.39 52.42
C THR A 175 -19.44 -6.54 51.10
N LEU A 176 -19.02 -5.76 50.11
CA LEU A 176 -19.38 -5.93 48.71
C LEU A 176 -18.25 -6.69 48.02
N THR A 177 -18.58 -7.77 47.32
CA THR A 177 -17.61 -8.54 46.53
C THR A 177 -17.72 -8.14 45.07
N VAL A 178 -16.62 -7.70 44.48
CA VAL A 178 -16.52 -7.42 43.05
C VAL A 178 -15.78 -8.56 42.39
N THR A 179 -16.46 -9.25 41.48
CA THR A 179 -15.86 -10.26 40.61
C THR A 179 -15.79 -9.74 39.19
N GLY A 180 -14.83 -10.25 38.43
CA GLY A 180 -14.73 -9.93 37.01
C GLY A 180 -13.88 -10.94 36.28
N ALA A 181 -14.02 -10.96 34.95
CA ALA A 181 -13.21 -11.80 34.07
C ALA A 181 -12.74 -11.00 32.87
N LEU A 182 -11.45 -11.07 32.58
CA LEU A 182 -10.88 -10.61 31.31
C LEU A 182 -10.67 -11.83 30.42
N THR A 183 -11.47 -11.93 29.36
CA THR A 183 -11.33 -12.98 28.35
C THR A 183 -10.82 -12.40 27.03
N ARG A 184 -10.16 -13.23 26.23
CA ARG A 184 -9.65 -12.86 24.91
C ARG A 184 -9.95 -13.99 23.94
N ALA A 185 -10.37 -13.63 22.72
CA ALA A 185 -10.54 -14.57 21.63
C ALA A 185 -9.27 -15.41 21.44
N ASN A 186 -9.42 -16.70 21.21
CA ASN A 186 -8.33 -17.63 20.96
C ASN A 186 -8.64 -18.39 19.67
N TRP A 187 -7.92 -18.11 18.58
CA TRP A 187 -8.22 -18.78 17.31
C TRP A 187 -7.56 -20.16 17.18
N ASP A 188 -6.60 -20.50 18.06
CA ASP A 188 -5.90 -21.79 18.00
C ASP A 188 -6.71 -22.95 18.63
N THR A 189 -7.79 -22.65 19.36
CA THR A 189 -8.53 -23.64 20.17
C THR A 189 -10.04 -23.62 19.95
N GLU A 190 -10.52 -22.84 19.00
CA GLU A 190 -11.96 -22.65 18.73
C GLU A 190 -12.34 -23.21 17.35
#